data_AF-A0A920S2G8-F1
#
_entry.id   AF-A0A920S2G8-F1
#
_cell.length_a   1.000
_cell.length_b   1.000
_cell.length_c   1.000
_cell.angle_alpha   90.00
_cell.angle_beta   90.00
_cell.angle_gamma   90.00
#
_symmetry.space_group_name_H-M   'P 1'
#
loop_
_entity.id
_entity.type
_entity.pdbx_description
1 polymer ?
#
loop_
_entity_poly.entity_id
_entity_poly.type
_entity_poly.pdbx_seq_one_letter_code
_entity_poly.pdbx_strand_id
1 'polypeptide(L)'
;MLHYLVHQGFLGELTVILASFKVNIYIALLSALTLIIGAAYTLWMIKRVIFGAVTNEKINSLSDMKLIEAIPLSLIAILILLIGVWPKPLTDTMNSTILALSYLVNG
;
A
#
# COMPACT_ATOMS: atom_id res chain seq x y z
N MET A 1 7.62 -10.46 18.04
CA MET A 1 8.37 -9.66 17.06
C MET A 1 8.10 -10.22 15.66
N LEU A 2 6.88 -10.04 15.15
CA LEU A 2 6.47 -10.41 13.77
C LEU A 2 5.10 -9.79 13.39
N HIS A 3 4.66 -8.75 14.11
CA HIS A 3 3.29 -8.21 13.99
C HIS A 3 3.20 -6.84 13.31
N TYR A 4 4.24 -6.41 12.58
CA TYR A 4 4.34 -5.05 12.01
C TYR A 4 4.59 -5.02 10.49
N LEU A 5 4.21 -6.07 9.74
CA LEU A 5 4.56 -6.19 8.32
C LEU A 5 3.39 -5.92 7.34
N VAL A 6 2.43 -5.11 7.74
CA VAL A 6 1.43 -4.57 6.82
C VAL A 6 1.44 -3.06 7.00
N HIS A 7 1.22 -2.30 5.93
CA HIS A 7 0.72 -0.91 5.91
C HIS A 7 1.53 0.12 5.12
N GLN A 8 2.34 -0.25 4.14
CA GLN A 8 2.96 0.78 3.29
C GLN A 8 1.96 1.52 2.40
N GLY A 9 1.09 0.79 1.68
CA GLY A 9 -0.01 1.41 0.93
C GLY A 9 -1.11 1.96 1.84
N PHE A 10 -1.43 1.23 2.91
CA PHE A 10 -2.50 1.59 3.83
C PHE A 10 -2.22 2.88 4.62
N LEU A 11 -0.99 3.13 5.07
CA LEU A 11 -0.66 4.37 5.79
C LEU A 11 -0.89 5.62 4.92
N GLY A 12 -0.58 5.53 3.61
CA GLY A 12 -0.83 6.61 2.66
C GLY A 12 -2.32 6.88 2.46
N GLU A 13 -3.10 5.83 2.16
CA GLU A 13 -4.55 5.94 1.95
C GLU A 13 -5.29 6.41 3.23
N LEU A 14 -4.87 5.93 4.40
CA LEU A 14 -5.39 6.38 5.70
C LEU A 14 -5.09 7.88 5.92
N THR A 15 -3.88 8.34 5.59
CA THR A 15 -3.49 9.75 5.73
C THR A 15 -4.35 10.64 4.83
N VAL A 16 -4.68 10.19 3.61
CA VAL A 16 -5.59 10.90 2.70
C VAL A 16 -6.99 11.00 3.31
N ILE A 17 -7.53 9.91 3.86
CA ILE A 17 -8.84 9.92 4.52
C ILE A 17 -8.86 10.92 5.69
N LEU A 18 -7.84 10.90 6.54
CA LEU A 18 -7.69 11.83 7.67
C LEU A 18 -7.60 13.30 7.21
N ALA A 19 -6.94 13.56 6.08
CA ALA A 19 -6.89 14.88 5.46
C ALA A 19 -8.27 15.31 4.93
N SER A 20 -9.00 14.41 4.25
CA SER A 20 -10.34 14.67 3.73
C SER A 20 -11.36 14.97 4.83
N PHE A 21 -11.25 14.34 6.01
CA PHE A 21 -12.09 14.65 7.17
C PHE A 21 -11.99 16.12 7.62
N LYS A 22 -10.83 16.76 7.44
CA LYS A 22 -10.65 18.18 7.78
C LYS A 22 -11.29 19.14 6.76
N VAL A 23 -11.56 18.67 5.53
CA VAL A 23 -12.13 19.48 4.45
C VAL A 23 -13.64 19.33 4.40
N ASN A 24 -14.14 18.10 4.27
CA ASN A 24 -15.58 17.83 4.16
C ASN A 24 -15.92 16.37 4.49
N ILE A 25 -16.92 16.17 5.34
CA ILE A 25 -17.41 14.86 5.77
C ILE A 25 -17.91 14.00 4.60
N TYR A 26 -18.54 14.57 3.58
CA TYR A 26 -19.08 13.82 2.43
C TYR A 26 -17.94 13.23 1.58
N ILE A 27 -16.85 13.97 1.41
CA ILE A 27 -15.66 13.50 0.68
C ILE A 27 -14.95 12.42 1.50
N ALA A 28 -14.81 12.61 2.81
CA ALA A 28 -14.22 11.62 3.70
C ALA A 28 -14.97 10.28 3.69
N LEU A 29 -16.31 10.31 3.65
CA LEU A 29 -17.14 9.11 3.51
C LEU A 29 -16.83 8.34 2.22
N LEU A 30 -16.74 9.06 1.09
CA LEU A 30 -16.44 8.45 -0.20
C LEU A 30 -15.03 7.83 -0.25
N SER A 31 -14.04 8.53 0.31
CA SER A 31 -12.67 8.02 0.42
C SER A 31 -12.60 6.76 1.30
N ALA A 32 -13.31 6.76 2.43
CA ALA A 32 -13.36 5.59 3.32
C ALA A 32 -14.04 4.38 2.67
N LEU A 33 -15.15 4.58 1.95
CA LEU A 33 -15.82 3.51 1.20
C LEU A 33 -14.92 2.90 0.13
N THR A 34 -14.19 3.75 -0.60
CA THR A 34 -13.25 3.31 -1.64
C THR A 34 -12.17 2.40 -1.05
N LEU A 35 -11.61 2.77 0.11
CA LEU A 35 -10.61 1.98 0.81
C LEU A 35 -11.18 0.61 1.25
N ILE A 36 -12.40 0.59 1.82
CA ILE A 36 -13.04 -0.65 2.29
C ILE A 36 -13.28 -1.61 1.13
N ILE A 37 -13.81 -1.11 0.01
CA ILE A 37 -14.06 -1.94 -1.19
C ILE A 37 -12.74 -2.48 -1.76
N GLY A 38 -11.69 -1.65 -1.83
CA GLY A 38 -10.37 -2.08 -2.30
C GLY A 38 -9.75 -3.17 -1.44
N ALA A 39 -9.85 -3.04 -0.12
CA ALA A 39 -9.40 -4.05 0.83
C ALA A 39 -10.22 -5.36 0.70
N ALA A 40 -11.54 -5.25 0.61
CA ALA A 40 -12.43 -6.40 0.44
C ALA A 40 -12.14 -7.18 -0.86
N TYR A 41 -11.91 -6.47 -1.97
CA TYR A 41 -11.56 -7.08 -3.24
C TYR A 41 -10.20 -7.80 -3.16
N THR A 42 -9.19 -7.16 -2.56
CA THR A 42 -7.87 -7.76 -2.38
C THR A 42 -7.95 -9.03 -1.52
N LEU A 43 -8.69 -9.02 -0.41
CA LEU A 43 -8.90 -10.20 0.43
C LEU A 43 -9.62 -11.31 -0.33
N TRP A 44 -10.67 -10.98 -1.08
CA TRP A 44 -11.41 -11.96 -1.89
C TRP A 44 -10.52 -12.61 -2.96
N MET A 45 -9.68 -11.79 -3.62
CA MET A 45 -8.72 -12.26 -4.63
C MET A 45 -7.66 -13.18 -4.01
N ILE A 46 -7.03 -12.77 -2.90
CA ILE A 46 -6.05 -13.60 -2.18
C ILE A 46 -6.67 -14.93 -1.76
N LYS A 47 -7.90 -14.91 -1.21
CA LYS A 47 -8.63 -16.12 -0.84
C LYS A 47 -8.77 -17.06 -2.04
N ARG A 48 -9.18 -16.52 -3.19
CA ARG A 48 -9.41 -17.32 -4.41
C ARG A 48 -8.11 -17.86 -5.02
N VAL A 49 -7.03 -17.08 -4.98
CA VAL A 49 -5.73 -17.45 -5.57
C VAL A 49 -4.99 -18.49 -4.72
N ILE A 50 -4.99 -18.33 -3.39
CA ILE A 50 -4.24 -19.21 -2.49
C ILE A 50 -5.04 -20.47 -2.12
N PHE A 51 -6.35 -20.34 -1.88
CA PHE A 51 -7.19 -21.44 -1.36
C PHE A 51 -8.15 -22.03 -2.39
N GLY A 52 -8.09 -21.58 -3.65
CA GLY A 52 -8.87 -22.16 -4.74
C GLY A 52 -8.38 -23.56 -5.11
N ALA A 53 -9.29 -24.45 -5.50
CA ALA A 53 -8.92 -25.77 -6.01
C ALA A 53 -8.06 -25.62 -7.29
N VAL A 54 -6.96 -26.36 -7.37
CA VAL A 54 -6.05 -26.34 -8.52
C VAL A 54 -6.74 -27.04 -9.69
N THR A 55 -7.30 -26.28 -10.63
CA THR A 55 -8.11 -26.83 -11.74
C THR A 55 -7.29 -27.24 -12.97
N ASN A 56 -5.97 -27.04 -12.99
CA ASN A 56 -5.14 -27.25 -14.17
C ASN A 56 -3.86 -28.01 -13.81
N GLU A 57 -3.69 -29.21 -14.39
CA GLU A 57 -2.52 -30.07 -14.16
C GLU A 57 -1.18 -29.41 -14.54
N LYS A 58 -1.19 -28.38 -15.40
CA LYS A 58 -0.02 -27.55 -15.73
C LYS A 58 0.50 -26.70 -14.57
N ILE A 59 -0.32 -26.43 -13.55
CA ILE A 59 0.08 -25.67 -12.36
C ILE A 59 0.87 -26.57 -11.39
N ASN A 60 0.60 -27.88 -11.40
CA ASN A 60 1.29 -28.86 -10.57
C ASN A 60 2.74 -29.13 -11.01
N SER A 61 3.10 -28.75 -12.25
CA SER A 61 4.45 -28.89 -12.80
C SER A 61 5.28 -27.60 -12.72
N LEU A 62 4.78 -26.54 -12.07
CA LEU A 62 5.55 -25.33 -11.86
C LEU A 62 6.64 -25.60 -10.82
N SER A 63 7.90 -25.41 -11.19
CA SER A 63 9.01 -25.52 -10.23
C SER A 63 8.93 -24.37 -9.23
N ASP A 64 9.38 -24.63 -8.00
CA ASP A 64 9.53 -23.60 -6.97
C ASP A 64 10.33 -22.40 -7.47
N MET A 65 10.05 -21.24 -6.87
CA MET A 65 10.68 -19.97 -7.19
C MET A 65 12.20 -20.07 -7.10
N LYS A 66 12.89 -19.72 -8.19
CA LYS A 66 14.36 -19.76 -8.21
C LYS A 66 14.93 -18.61 -7.40
N LEU A 67 16.09 -18.80 -6.78
CA LEU A 67 16.80 -17.77 -5.99
C LEU A 67 17.00 -16.45 -6.77
N ILE A 68 17.18 -16.53 -8.10
CA ILE A 68 17.35 -15.36 -8.97
C ILE A 68 16.06 -14.52 -9.07
N GLU A 69 14.89 -15.15 -9.00
CA GLU A 69 13.58 -14.50 -8.99
C GLU A 69 13.20 -14.00 -7.59
N ALA A 70 13.67 -14.71 -6.56
CA ALA A 70 13.47 -14.36 -5.16
C ALA A 70 14.18 -13.06 -4.76
N ILE A 71 15.39 -12.81 -5.30
CA ILE A 71 16.20 -11.62 -4.97
C ILE A 71 15.46 -10.30 -5.26
N PRO A 72 14.96 -10.03 -6.50
CA PRO A 72 14.26 -8.78 -6.78
C PRO A 72 12.95 -8.66 -5.99
N LEU A 73 12.21 -9.76 -5.79
CA LEU A 73 10.99 -9.76 -4.98
C LEU A 73 11.28 -9.41 -3.51
N SER A 74 12.35 -9.99 -2.94
CA SER A 74 12.80 -9.67 -1.60
C SER A 74 13.29 -8.23 -1.48
N LEU A 75 14.02 -7.71 -2.47
CA LEU A 75 14.51 -6.34 -2.47
C LEU A 75 13.34 -5.34 -2.47
N ILE A 76 12.36 -5.55 -3.35
CA ILE A 76 11.15 -4.74 -3.41
C ILE A 76 10.37 -4.85 -2.10
N ALA A 77 10.21 -6.06 -1.56
CA ALA A 77 9.54 -6.25 -0.27
C ALA A 77 10.26 -5.49 0.86
N ILE A 78 11.60 -5.48 0.91
CA ILE A 78 12.37 -4.73 1.91
C ILE A 78 12.17 -3.22 1.77
N LEU A 79 12.18 -2.68 0.55
CA LEU A 79 11.91 -1.26 0.30
C LEU A 79 10.47 -0.89 0.73
N ILE A 80 9.51 -1.75 0.35
CA ILE A 80 8.13 -1.74 0.84
C ILE A 80 8.04 -2.28 2.27
N LEU A 81 9.10 -2.38 3.06
CA LEU A 81 8.97 -2.47 4.53
C LEU A 81 9.63 -1.28 5.22
N LEU A 82 10.75 -0.80 4.67
CA LEU A 82 11.47 0.38 5.14
C LEU A 82 10.61 1.65 5.10
N ILE A 83 10.02 1.98 3.95
CA ILE A 83 9.32 3.26 3.74
C ILE A 83 8.06 3.44 4.61
N GLY A 84 7.38 2.38 5.01
CA GLY A 84 6.12 2.42 5.75
C GLY A 84 6.30 2.19 7.24
N VAL A 85 7.40 1.54 7.66
CA VAL A 85 7.82 1.64 9.06
C VAL A 85 8.37 3.03 9.34
N TRP A 86 9.15 3.58 8.39
CA TRP A 86 9.76 4.90 8.53
C TRP A 86 9.43 5.78 7.30
N PRO A 87 8.28 6.48 7.31
CA PRO A 87 7.88 7.37 6.21
C PRO A 87 8.61 8.72 6.20
N LYS A 88 9.33 9.09 7.28
CA LYS A 88 9.93 10.44 7.44
C LYS A 88 10.83 10.90 6.28
N PRO A 89 11.75 10.07 5.71
CA PRO A 89 12.59 10.49 4.58
C PRO A 89 11.79 10.97 3.38
N LEU A 90 10.63 10.33 3.14
CA LEU A 90 9.73 10.75 2.07
C LEU A 90 9.02 12.06 2.45
N THR A 91 8.41 12.12 3.63
CA THR A 91 7.59 13.27 4.04
C THR A 91 8.43 14.53 4.28
N ASP A 92 9.65 14.41 4.80
CA ASP A 92 10.55 15.53 5.07
C ASP A 92 11.00 16.19 3.74
N THR A 93 11.26 15.37 2.72
CA THR A 93 11.58 15.85 1.38
C THR A 93 10.37 16.54 0.72
N MET A 94 9.15 16.05 0.96
CA MET A 94 7.93 16.67 0.44
C MET A 94 7.60 17.99 1.15
N ASN A 95 7.89 18.11 2.44
CA ASN A 95 7.52 19.28 3.25
C ASN A 95 8.19 20.58 2.75
N SER A 96 9.46 20.51 2.33
CA SER A 96 10.17 21.67 1.75
C SER A 96 9.49 22.19 0.49
N THR A 97 8.97 21.29 -0.35
CA THR A 97 8.26 21.62 -1.59
C THR A 97 6.87 22.19 -1.30
N ILE A 98 6.14 21.61 -0.34
CA ILE A 98 4.81 22.09 0.06
C ILE A 98 4.89 23.51 0.64
N LEU A 99 5.89 23.79 1.47
CA LEU A 99 6.11 25.13 2.02
C LEU A 99 6.38 26.13 0.89
N ALA A 100 7.28 25.82 -0.04
CA ALA A 100 7.57 26.68 -1.17
C ALA A 100 6.31 26.97 -2.03
N LEU A 101 5.49 25.96 -2.31
CA LEU A 101 4.23 26.11 -3.04
C LEU A 101 3.22 26.97 -2.27
N SER A 102 3.11 26.79 -0.95
CA SER A 102 2.21 27.59 -0.12
C SER A 102 2.61 29.07 -0.10
N TYR A 103 3.89 29.39 -0.15
CA TYR A 103 4.36 30.78 -0.24
C TYR A 103 4.04 31.42 -1.59
N LEU A 104 4.05 30.65 -2.68
CA LEU A 104 3.71 31.15 -4.02
C LEU A 104 2.21 31.36 -4.25
N VAL A 105 1.36 30.61 -3.54
CA VAL A 105 -0.11 30.71 -3.67
C VAL A 105 -0.70 31.79 -2.75
N ASN A 106 -0.10 32.02 -1.59
CA ASN A 106 -0.58 32.99 -0.59
C ASN A 106 0.17 34.34 -0.61
N GLY A 107 1.17 34.50 -1.48
CA GLY A 107 1.86 35.76 -1.75
C GLY A 107 1.43 36.33 -3.09
#